data_AF-A0A5D6WT90-F1
#
_entry.id   AF-A0A5D6WT90-F1
#
_cell.length_a   1.000
_cell.length_b   1.000
_cell.length_c   1.000
_cell.angle_alpha   90.00
_cell.angle_beta   90.00
_cell.angle_gamma   90.00
#
_symmetry.space_group_name_H-M   'P 1'
#
loop_
_entity.id
_entity.type
_entity.pdbx_description
1 polymer ?
#
loop_
_entity_poly.entity_id
_entity_poly.type
_entity_poly.pdbx_seq_one_letter_code
_entity_poly.pdbx_strand_id
1 'polypeptide(L)' 'MTDVKQPVREALEQLKERQSFESSYAEINKFHMMINTFANLARACDLMAEEIAEQTGRKSEEVLAEYYQRVGILDD' A
#
# COMPACT_ATOMS: atom_id res chain seq x y z
N MET A 1 -17.64 1.77 1.85
CA MET A 1 -16.27 1.61 2.33
C MET A 1 -15.37 1.80 1.14
N THR A 2 -14.81 2.99 0.97
CA THR A 2 -13.73 3.24 0.01
C THR A 2 -12.61 2.26 0.38
N ASP A 3 -12.26 1.33 -0.49
CA ASP A 3 -11.22 0.34 -0.19
C ASP A 3 -9.92 1.13 -0.09
N VAL A 4 -9.55 1.51 1.14
CA VAL A 4 -8.39 2.35 1.48
C VAL A 4 -7.10 1.71 0.93
N LYS A 5 -7.11 0.40 0.67
CA LYS A 5 -6.00 -0.37 0.08
C LYS A 5 -6.02 -0.39 -1.45
N GLN A 6 -7.06 0.12 -2.09
CA GLN A 6 -7.24 0.12 -3.54
C GLN A 6 -6.12 0.85 -4.29
N PRO A 7 -5.66 2.05 -3.90
CA PRO A 7 -4.60 2.75 -4.64
C PRO A 7 -3.28 1.98 -4.62
N VAL A 8 -2.96 1.36 -3.48
CA VAL A 8 -1.76 0.52 -3.32
C VAL A 8 -1.89 -0.75 -4.14
N ARG A 9 -3.07 -1.38 -4.15
CA ARG A 9 -3.34 -2.59 -4.93
C ARG A 9 -3.27 -2.31 -6.44
N GLU A 10 -3.86 -1.21 -6.90
CA GLU A 10 -3.80 -0.76 -8.30
C GLU A 10 -2.36 -0.45 -8.74
N ALA A 11 -1.58 0.22 -7.89
CA ALA A 11 -0.16 0.47 -8.18
C ALA A 11 0.65 -0.84 -8.30
N LEU A 12 0.36 -1.84 -7.45
CA LEU A 12 0.97 -3.16 -7.52
C LEU A 12 0.54 -3.94 -8.79
N GLU A 13 -0.72 -3.83 -9.21
CA GLU A 13 -1.21 -4.44 -10.45
C GLU A 13 -0.57 -3.79 -11.68
N GLN A 14 -0.50 -2.46 -11.75
CA GLN A 14 0.18 -1.75 -12.83
C GLN A 14 1.68 -2.09 -12.91
N LEU A 15 2.35 -2.25 -11.76
CA LEU A 15 3.74 -2.72 -11.69
C LEU A 15 3.90 -4.14 -12.26
N LYS A 16 2.94 -5.03 -11.96
CA LYS A 16 2.92 -6.40 -12.47
C LYS A 16 2.61 -6.47 -13.97
N GLU A 17 1.74 -5.59 -14.49
CA GLU A 17 1.50 -5.49 -15.93
C GLU A 17 2.76 -5.01 -16.67
N ARG A 18 3.45 -3.98 -16.15
CA ARG A 18 4.70 -3.46 -16.73
C ARG A 18 5.83 -4.47 -16.74
N GLN A 19 5.89 -5.37 -15.75
CA GLN A 19 6.80 -6.51 -15.75
C GLN A 19 6.67 -7.39 -17.00
N SER A 20 5.48 -7.48 -17.60
CA SER A 20 5.27 -8.33 -18.79
C SER A 20 5.84 -7.75 -20.08
N PHE A 21 6.22 -6.46 -20.10
CA PHE A 21 6.62 -5.75 -21.32
C PHE A 21 8.13 -5.47 -21.46
N GLU A 22 8.94 -5.53 -20.39
CA GLU A 22 10.38 -5.17 -20.44
C GLU A 22 11.32 -6.34 -20.12
N SER A 23 12.27 -6.56 -21.04
CA SER A 23 12.98 -7.83 -21.27
C SER A 23 14.41 -7.85 -20.71
N SER A 24 14.58 -7.89 -19.38
CA SER A 24 15.84 -8.28 -18.73
C SER A 24 15.60 -8.88 -17.34
N TYR A 25 16.20 -10.04 -17.03
CA TYR A 25 16.14 -10.67 -15.71
C TYR A 25 16.54 -9.72 -14.56
N ALA A 26 17.44 -8.77 -14.82
CA ALA A 26 17.86 -7.77 -13.84
C ALA A 26 16.76 -6.72 -13.56
N GLU A 27 16.00 -6.31 -14.58
CA GLU A 27 14.89 -5.37 -14.44
C GLU A 27 13.70 -6.05 -13.74
N ILE A 28 13.39 -7.30 -14.13
CA ILE A 28 12.37 -8.13 -13.47
C ILE A 28 12.65 -8.28 -11.96
N ASN A 29 13.90 -8.57 -11.58
CA ASN A 29 14.28 -8.66 -10.17
C ASN A 29 14.16 -7.31 -9.44
N LYS A 30 14.51 -6.21 -10.09
CA LYS A 30 14.35 -4.87 -9.52
C LYS A 30 12.88 -4.53 -9.25
N PHE A 31 11.98 -4.86 -10.17
CA PHE A 31 10.54 -4.69 -9.98
C PHE A 31 9.98 -5.59 -8.87
N HIS A 32 10.41 -6.85 -8.80
CA HIS A 32 10.03 -7.74 -7.69
C HIS A 32 10.49 -7.22 -6.34
N MET A 33 11.73 -6.71 -6.23
CA MET A 33 12.22 -6.09 -5.00
C MET A 33 11.36 -4.89 -4.62
N MET A 34 11.02 -4.02 -5.58
CA MET A 34 10.19 -2.85 -5.36
C MET A 34 8.78 -3.22 -4.87
N ILE A 35 8.14 -4.20 -5.52
CA ILE A 35 6.84 -4.75 -5.11
C ILE A 35 6.89 -5.27 -3.68
N ASN A 36 7.91 -6.07 -3.35
CA ASN A 36 8.08 -6.60 -2.01
C ASN A 36 8.29 -5.49 -0.96
N THR A 37 9.05 -4.45 -1.29
CA THR A 37 9.21 -3.28 -0.41
C THR A 37 7.87 -2.59 -0.15
N PHE A 38 7.07 -2.34 -1.18
CA PHE A 38 5.75 -1.73 -1.01
C PHE A 38 4.79 -2.63 -0.22
N ALA A 39 4.80 -3.94 -0.46
CA ALA A 39 3.99 -4.88 0.30
C ALA A 39 4.36 -4.90 1.79
N ASN A 40 5.66 -4.89 2.11
CA ASN A 40 6.14 -4.80 3.49
C ASN A 40 5.77 -3.47 4.14
N LEU A 41 5.85 -2.35 3.40
CA LEU A 41 5.45 -1.04 3.88
C LEU A 41 3.94 -0.99 4.18
N ALA A 42 3.10 -1.49 3.27
CA ALA A 42 1.66 -1.57 3.48
C ALA A 42 1.31 -2.39 4.73
N ARG A 43 1.99 -3.52 4.93
CA ARG A 43 1.83 -4.33 6.15
C ARG A 43 2.28 -3.59 7.40
N ALA A 44 3.37 -2.82 7.34
CA ALA A 44 3.81 -2.01 8.48
C ALA A 44 2.78 -0.93 8.82
N CYS A 45 2.18 -0.28 7.83
CA CYS A 45 1.09 0.67 8.02
C CYS A 45 -0.14 0.02 8.67
N ASP A 46 -0.53 -1.18 8.22
CA ASP A 46 -1.63 -1.94 8.83
C ASP A 46 -1.36 -2.23 10.31
N LEU A 47 -0.16 -2.72 10.66
CA LEU A 47 0.24 -3.00 12.05
C LEU A 47 0.24 -1.74 12.92
N MET A 48 0.76 -0.62 12.41
CA MET A 48 0.73 0.65 13.14
C MET A 48 -0.70 1.14 13.38
N ALA A 49 -1.59 0.98 12.39
CA ALA A 49 -2.97 1.38 12.51
C ALA A 49 -3.75 0.51 13.50
N GLU A 50 -3.47 -0.79 13.56
CA GLU A 50 -4.02 -1.71 14.56
C GLU A 50 -3.60 -1.29 15.97
N GLU A 51 -2.31 -1.00 16.20
CA GLU A 51 -1.81 -0.59 17.51
C GLU A 51 -2.41 0.77 17.96
N ILE A 52 -2.52 1.74 17.05
CA ILE A 52 -3.16 3.03 17.35
C ILE A 52 -4.67 2.84 17.61
N ALA A 53 -5.34 1.97 16.86
CA ALA A 53 -6.75 1.66 17.06
C ALA A 53 -7.01 1.06 18.45
N GLU A 54 -6.17 0.11 18.88
CA GLU A 54 -6.24 -0.46 20.23
C GLU A 54 -6.06 0.59 21.33
N GLN A 55 -5.10 1.51 21.16
CA GLN A 55 -4.83 2.56 22.15
C GLN A 55 -5.90 3.65 22.21
N THR A 56 -6.59 3.92 21.09
CA THR A 56 -7.54 5.03 20.96
C THR A 56 -9.00 4.59 20.98
N GLY A 57 -9.29 3.29 20.91
CA GLY A 57 -10.64 2.74 20.79
C GLY A 57 -11.30 3.01 19.43
N ARG A 58 -10.53 3.48 18.44
CA ARG A 58 -10.99 3.72 17.06
C ARG A 58 -10.90 2.43 16.23
N LYS A 59 -11.47 2.43 15.03
CA LYS A 59 -11.23 1.34 14.08
C LYS A 59 -9.93 1.57 13.32
N SER A 60 -9.16 0.51 13.05
CA SER A 60 -7.92 0.60 12.27
C SER A 60 -8.13 1.21 10.88
N GLU A 61 -9.27 0.94 10.26
CA GLU A 61 -9.68 1.53 8.98
C GLU A 61 -9.84 3.06 9.05
N GLU A 62 -10.37 3.59 10.16
CA GLU A 62 -10.55 5.03 10.37
C GLU A 62 -9.20 5.72 10.60
N VAL A 63 -8.28 5.03 11.29
CA VAL A 63 -6.91 5.51 11.50
C VAL A 63 -6.18 5.56 10.15
N LEU A 64 -6.20 4.47 9.36
CA LEU A 64 -5.57 4.44 8.03
C LEU A 64 -6.14 5.51 7.10
N ALA A 65 -7.46 5.65 7.04
CA ALA A 65 -8.11 6.65 6.19
C ALA A 65 -7.66 8.08 6.52
N GLU A 66 -7.57 8.41 7.81
CA GLU A 66 -7.08 9.73 8.26
C GLU A 66 -5.63 9.98 7.80
N TYR A 67 -4.73 9.01 7.98
CA TYR A 67 -3.35 9.17 7.54
C TYR A 67 -3.25 9.28 6.02
N TYR A 68 -4.03 8.51 5.26
CA TYR A 68 -4.06 8.58 3.80
C TYR A 68 -4.65 9.90 3.28
N GLN A 69 -5.67 10.46 3.92
CA GLN A 69 -6.15 11.80 3.60
C GLN A 69 -5.06 12.86 3.86
N ARG A 70 -4.39 12.80 5.01
CA ARG A 70 -3.33 13.77 5.36
C ARG A 70 -2.18 13.83 4.37
N VAL A 71 -1.88 12.72 3.69
CA VAL A 71 -0.82 12.64 2.66
C VAL A 71 -1.36 12.73 1.23
N GLY A 72 -2.66 12.97 1.04
CA GLY A 72 -3.28 13.14 -0.27
C GLY A 72 -3.42 11.86 -1.10
N ILE A 73 -3.48 10.69 -0.46
CA ILE A 73 -3.74 9.40 -1.14
C ILE A 73 -5.25 9.20 -1.34
N LEU A 74 -6.08 9.69 -0.42
CA LEU A 74 -7.53 9.73 -0.56
C LEU A 74 -7.95 11.19 -0.77
N ASP A 75 -8.70 11.45 -1.83
CA ASP A 75 -9.47 12.69 -1.99
C ASP A 75 -10.76 12.62 -1.15
N ASP A 76 -11.25 13.77 -0.68
CA ASP A 76 -12.46 13.94 0.14
C ASP A 76 -13.74 13.36 -0.49
#